data_AF-A0A1F1DT38-F1
#
_entry.id   AF-A0A1F1DT38-F1
#
_cell.length_a   1.000
_cell.length_b   1.000
_cell.length_c   1.000
_cell.angle_alpha   90.00
_cell.angle_beta   90.00
_cell.angle_gamma   90.00
#
_symmetry.space_group_name_H-M   'P 1'
#
loop_
_entity.id
_entity.type
_entity.pdbx_description
1 polymer ?
#
loop_
_entity_poly.entity_id
_entity_poly.type
_entity_poly.pdbx_seq_one_letter_code
_entity_poly.pdbx_strand_id
1 'polypeptide(L)'
;MTREELIKQCRYYKGEEKNPYEGCKNLCWYWDMERVYVGSGGAMLPMRVEYEAYGGKKFPGIPYELLIIMFTSWGKHSYDLEQGLPLFYKAVEDYLFVASDHYPEDRIPGQ
;
A
#
# COMPACT_ATOMS: atom_id res chain seq x y z
N MET A 1 12.10 16.77 5.13
CA MET A 1 12.34 15.75 4.10
C MET A 1 11.73 16.22 2.80
N THR A 2 12.46 16.11 1.69
CA THR A 2 11.93 16.39 0.36
C THR A 2 11.19 15.17 -0.19
N ARG A 3 10.33 15.38 -1.20
CA ARG A 3 9.62 14.30 -1.91
C ARG A 3 10.56 13.20 -2.41
N GLU A 4 11.78 13.57 -2.80
CA GLU A 4 12.83 12.67 -3.30
C GLU A 4 13.41 11.79 -2.18
N GLU A 5 13.54 12.31 -0.96
CA GLU A 5 14.02 11.53 0.20
C GLU A 5 12.98 10.51 0.69
N LEU A 6 11.69 10.81 0.48
CA LEU A 6 10.58 9.94 0.86
C LEU A 6 10.40 8.78 -0.11
N ILE A 7 10.60 9.00 -1.41
CA ILE A 7 10.55 7.94 -2.43
C ILE A 7 11.62 6.86 -2.18
N LYS A 8 12.77 7.23 -1.62
CA LYS A 8 13.85 6.28 -1.25
C LYS A 8 13.47 5.29 -0.14
N GLN A 9 12.37 5.54 0.57
CA GLN A 9 11.86 4.67 1.63
C GLN A 9 10.83 3.66 1.10
N CYS A 10 10.40 3.78 -0.15
CA CYS A 10 9.52 2.79 -0.77
C CYS A 10 10.29 1.48 -1.02
N ARG A 11 9.67 0.34 -0.73
CA ARG A 11 10.23 -1.02 -0.96
C ARG A 11 10.60 -1.24 -2.41
N TYR A 12 9.94 -0.55 -3.32
CA TYR A 12 10.14 -0.76 -4.74
C TYR A 12 11.24 0.12 -5.33
N TYR A 13 11.78 1.08 -4.58
CA TYR A 13 12.80 2.02 -5.06
C TYR A 13 14.16 1.32 -5.26
N LYS A 14 14.67 1.31 -6.50
CA LYS A 14 16.00 0.78 -6.85
C LYS A 14 16.95 1.87 -7.39
N GLY A 15 16.60 3.15 -7.23
CA GLY A 15 17.41 4.30 -7.65
C GLY A 15 16.76 5.18 -8.73
N GLU A 16 15.55 4.86 -9.16
CA GLU A 16 14.88 5.53 -10.28
C GLU A 16 14.24 6.87 -9.89
N GLU A 17 14.32 7.86 -10.78
CA GLU A 17 13.73 9.20 -10.58
C GLU A 17 12.19 9.19 -10.73
N LYS A 18 11.64 8.22 -11.46
CA LYS A 18 10.21 8.03 -11.75
C LYS A 18 9.80 6.59 -11.44
N ASN A 19 8.49 6.34 -11.36
CA ASN A 19 7.95 5.01 -11.15
C ASN A 19 8.42 4.07 -12.27
N PRO A 20 9.30 3.08 -11.99
CA PRO A 20 9.85 2.21 -13.03
C PRO A 20 8.84 1.17 -13.52
N TYR A 21 7.68 1.08 -12.87
CA TYR A 21 6.60 0.15 -13.17
C TYR A 21 5.48 0.79 -13.98
N GLU A 22 5.71 1.97 -14.57
CA GLU A 22 4.75 2.62 -15.47
C GLU A 22 4.36 1.65 -16.61
N GLY A 23 3.08 1.26 -16.66
CA GLY A 23 2.55 0.23 -17.57
C GLY A 23 2.31 -1.15 -16.93
N CYS A 24 2.93 -1.46 -15.79
CA CYS A 24 2.63 -2.67 -14.99
C CYS A 24 1.55 -2.35 -13.96
N LYS A 25 0.28 -2.64 -14.29
CA LYS A 25 -0.91 -2.20 -13.52
C LYS A 25 -0.79 -2.39 -11.99
N ASN A 26 -0.41 -3.58 -11.53
CA ASN A 26 -0.36 -3.90 -10.10
C ASN A 26 0.85 -3.25 -9.41
N LEU A 27 2.04 -3.36 -10.00
CA LEU A 27 3.28 -2.79 -9.43
C LEU A 27 3.27 -1.26 -9.41
N CYS A 28 2.69 -0.64 -10.45
CA CYS A 28 2.47 0.79 -10.51
C CYS A 28 1.59 1.26 -9.34
N TRP A 29 0.51 0.51 -9.07
CA TRP A 29 -0.39 0.82 -7.96
C TRP A 29 0.29 0.65 -6.60
N TYR A 30 1.04 -0.44 -6.38
CA TYR A 30 1.80 -0.65 -5.13
C TYR A 30 2.76 0.50 -4.83
N TRP A 31 3.52 0.92 -5.85
CA TRP A 31 4.42 2.07 -5.75
C TRP A 31 3.68 3.35 -5.34
N ASP A 32 2.55 3.64 -5.98
CA ASP A 32 1.78 4.85 -5.69
C ASP A 32 1.22 4.85 -4.27
N MET A 33 0.78 3.69 -3.75
CA MET A 33 0.27 3.57 -2.38
C MET A 33 1.37 3.85 -1.34
N GLU A 34 2.57 3.29 -1.52
CA GLU A 34 3.70 3.58 -0.64
C GLU A 34 4.13 5.05 -0.74
N ARG A 35 4.16 5.63 -1.95
CA ARG A 35 4.48 7.05 -2.14
C ARG A 35 3.50 7.95 -1.38
N VAL A 36 2.21 7.63 -1.39
CA VAL A 36 1.19 8.38 -0.65
C VAL A 36 1.38 8.21 0.86
N TYR A 37 1.66 6.99 1.33
CA TYR A 37 1.92 6.73 2.74
C TYR A 37 3.13 7.50 3.26
N VAL A 38 4.28 7.40 2.60
CA VAL A 38 5.50 8.10 3.01
C VAL A 38 5.33 9.62 2.84
N GLY A 39 4.71 10.06 1.73
CA GLY A 39 4.41 11.48 1.45
C GLY A 39 3.49 12.14 2.48
N SER A 40 2.60 11.37 3.10
CA SER A 40 1.69 11.84 4.15
C SER A 40 2.19 11.55 5.57
N GLY A 41 3.33 10.86 5.73
CA GLY A 41 3.83 10.41 7.03
C GLY A 41 2.85 9.49 7.77
N GLY A 42 2.01 8.76 7.03
CA GLY A 42 0.94 7.93 7.61
C GLY A 42 -0.24 8.71 8.21
N ALA A 43 -0.29 10.04 8.07
CA ALA A 43 -1.36 10.87 8.65
C ALA A 43 -2.70 10.76 7.91
N MET A 44 -2.72 10.18 6.70
CA MET A 44 -3.93 9.98 5.92
C MET A 44 -4.56 8.62 6.20
N LEU A 45 -5.70 8.63 6.90
CA LEU A 45 -6.54 7.44 7.17
C LEU A 45 -7.96 7.56 6.58
N PRO A 46 -8.12 7.87 5.28
CA PRO A 46 -9.44 7.87 4.66
C PRO A 46 -10.08 6.48 4.72
N MET A 47 -11.41 6.40 4.80
CA MET A 47 -12.17 5.15 4.85
C MET A 47 -11.82 4.18 6.01
N ARG A 48 -11.09 4.62 7.04
CA ARG A 48 -10.77 3.79 8.21
C ARG A 48 -12.01 3.29 8.92
N VAL A 49 -13.00 4.17 9.11
CA VAL A 49 -14.23 3.85 9.85
C VAL A 49 -15.02 2.78 9.11
N GLU A 50 -15.11 2.89 7.80
CA GLU A 50 -15.77 1.92 6.92
C GLU A 50 -15.03 0.58 6.95
N TYR A 51 -13.70 0.60 6.83
CA TYR A 51 -12.90 -0.63 6.91
C TYR A 51 -13.11 -1.38 8.22
N GLU A 52 -13.12 -0.65 9.34
CA GLU A 52 -13.38 -1.23 10.67
C GLU A 52 -14.83 -1.71 10.81
N ALA A 53 -15.81 -0.97 10.27
CA ALA A 53 -17.22 -1.33 10.28
C ALA A 53 -17.51 -2.63 9.52
N TYR A 54 -16.78 -2.90 8.44
CA TYR A 54 -16.88 -4.15 7.66
C TYR A 54 -16.06 -5.31 8.26
N GLY A 55 -15.44 -5.13 9.43
CA GLY A 55 -14.62 -6.17 10.05
C GLY A 55 -13.29 -6.42 9.34
N GLY A 56 -12.68 -5.37 8.79
CA GLY A 56 -11.40 -5.40 8.11
C GLY A 56 -10.29 -6.08 8.91
N LYS A 57 -9.51 -6.97 8.27
CA LYS A 57 -8.42 -7.71 8.92
C LYS A 57 -7.08 -6.96 8.86
N LYS A 58 -6.25 -7.10 9.88
CA LYS A 58 -4.85 -6.64 9.82
C LYS A 58 -3.98 -7.68 9.11
N PHE A 59 -2.91 -7.22 8.49
CA PHE A 59 -1.93 -8.07 7.84
C PHE A 59 -0.54 -7.81 8.44
N PRO A 60 0.22 -8.86 8.80
CA PRO A 60 1.63 -8.70 9.13
C PRO A 60 2.41 -8.19 7.90
N GLY A 61 3.49 -7.45 8.11
CA GLY A 61 4.36 -6.96 7.04
C GLY A 61 3.89 -5.69 6.33
N ILE A 62 2.74 -5.11 6.68
CA ILE A 62 2.24 -3.83 6.16
C ILE A 62 1.77 -2.92 7.31
N PRO A 63 2.20 -1.64 7.37
CA PRO A 63 1.67 -0.67 8.33
C PRO A 63 0.15 -0.51 8.16
N TYR A 64 -0.58 -0.36 9.27
CA TYR A 64 -2.04 -0.28 9.23
C TYR A 64 -2.51 0.93 8.41
N GLU A 65 -1.80 2.04 8.51
CA GLU A 65 -2.07 3.27 7.78
C GLU A 65 -1.93 3.05 6.26
N LEU A 66 -0.89 2.32 5.83
CA LEU A 66 -0.72 1.96 4.43
C LEU A 66 -1.83 1.02 3.95
N LEU A 67 -2.24 0.05 4.78
CA LEU A 67 -3.38 -0.82 4.49
C LEU A 67 -4.68 -0.01 4.26
N ILE A 68 -4.93 1.01 5.08
CA ILE A 68 -6.10 1.90 4.94
C ILE A 68 -6.01 2.77 3.68
N ILE A 69 -4.83 3.28 3.34
CA ILE A 69 -4.60 4.01 2.08
C ILE A 69 -4.89 3.10 0.88
N MET A 70 -4.40 1.85 0.91
CA MET A 70 -4.66 0.84 -0.12
C MET A 70 -6.16 0.55 -0.23
N PHE A 71 -6.86 0.33 0.90
CA PHE A 71 -8.30 0.08 0.91
C PHE A 71 -9.08 1.26 0.33
N THR A 72 -8.70 2.49 0.67
CA THR A 72 -9.33 3.70 0.12
C THR A 72 -9.16 3.78 -1.39
N SER A 73 -7.95 3.54 -1.88
CA SER A 73 -7.69 3.61 -3.32
C SER A 73 -8.42 2.50 -4.07
N TRP A 74 -8.44 1.28 -3.52
CA TRP A 74 -9.13 0.15 -4.11
C TRP A 74 -10.65 0.32 -4.09
N GLY A 75 -11.18 0.88 -2.99
CA GLY A 75 -12.60 1.09 -2.76
C GLY A 75 -13.25 2.08 -3.73
N LYS A 76 -12.49 3.05 -4.26
CA LYS A 76 -12.96 3.97 -5.31
C LYS A 76 -13.39 3.28 -6.61
N HIS A 77 -12.93 2.04 -6.81
CA HIS A 77 -13.22 1.24 -8.00
C HIS A 77 -14.10 0.02 -7.69
N SER A 78 -14.57 -0.11 -6.45
CA SER A 78 -15.37 -1.24 -6.00
C SER A 78 -16.82 -0.82 -5.81
N TYR A 79 -17.74 -1.63 -6.34
CA TYR A 79 -19.18 -1.35 -6.27
C TYR A 79 -19.76 -1.63 -4.87
N ASP A 80 -19.27 -2.69 -4.21
CA ASP A 80 -19.62 -3.09 -2.86
C ASP A 80 -18.32 -3.37 -2.08
N LEU A 81 -18.06 -2.56 -1.06
CA LEU A 81 -16.84 -2.62 -0.28
C LEU A 81 -16.82 -3.80 0.68
N GLU A 82 -17.97 -4.16 1.25
CA GLU A 82 -18.11 -5.22 2.23
C GLU A 82 -17.95 -6.59 1.54
N GLN A 83 -18.71 -6.82 0.47
CA GLN A 83 -18.62 -8.07 -0.29
C GLN A 83 -17.30 -8.21 -1.05
N GLY A 84 -16.65 -7.09 -1.38
CA GLY A 84 -15.40 -7.08 -2.09
C GLY A 84 -14.15 -7.25 -1.21
N LEU A 85 -14.29 -7.28 0.13
CA LEU A 85 -13.16 -7.48 1.04
C LEU A 85 -12.25 -8.67 0.69
N PRO A 86 -12.75 -9.86 0.29
CA PRO A 86 -11.88 -10.96 -0.12
C PRO A 86 -10.99 -10.63 -1.32
N LEU A 87 -11.48 -9.83 -2.28
CA LEU A 87 -10.70 -9.39 -3.43
C LEU A 87 -9.64 -8.36 -3.04
N PHE A 88 -10.00 -7.44 -2.13
CA PHE A 88 -9.04 -6.52 -1.55
C PHE A 88 -7.93 -7.27 -0.82
N TYR A 89 -8.28 -8.27 0.00
CA TYR A 89 -7.30 -9.07 0.73
C TYR A 89 -6.34 -9.80 -0.19
N LYS A 90 -6.83 -10.35 -1.31
CA LYS A 90 -5.96 -10.92 -2.33
C LYS A 90 -4.97 -9.90 -2.89
N ALA A 91 -5.40 -8.67 -3.15
CA ALA A 91 -4.51 -7.62 -3.63
C ALA A 91 -3.43 -7.23 -2.61
N VAL A 92 -3.75 -7.28 -1.30
CA VAL A 92 -2.79 -7.05 -0.20
C VAL A 92 -1.82 -8.23 -0.07
N GLU A 93 -2.30 -9.46 -0.21
CA GLU A 93 -1.47 -10.66 -0.20
C GLU A 93 -0.51 -10.68 -1.39
N ASP A 94 -0.98 -10.31 -2.59
CA ASP A 94 -0.14 -10.15 -3.79
C ASP A 94 0.91 -9.05 -3.58
N TYR A 95 0.53 -7.92 -2.95
CA TYR A 95 1.46 -6.85 -2.60
C TYR A 95 2.57 -7.33 -1.65
N LEU A 96 2.20 -8.05 -0.60
CA LEU A 96 3.15 -8.61 0.38
C LEU A 96 4.04 -9.68 -0.25
N PHE A 97 3.48 -10.53 -1.12
CA PHE A 97 4.22 -11.57 -1.83
C PHE A 97 5.27 -10.97 -2.78
N VAL A 98 4.89 -10.00 -3.60
CA VAL A 98 5.84 -9.31 -4.48
C VAL A 98 6.91 -8.58 -3.66
N ALA A 99 6.53 -7.99 -2.52
CA ALA A 99 7.48 -7.38 -1.60
C ALA A 99 8.45 -8.40 -0.99
N SER A 100 8.01 -9.63 -0.70
CA SER A 100 8.82 -10.68 -0.07
C SER A 100 9.99 -11.17 -0.95
N ASP A 101 9.88 -11.07 -2.27
CA ASP A 101 10.97 -11.37 -3.22
C ASP A 101 12.03 -10.24 -3.29
N HIS A 102 11.76 -9.10 -2.64
CA HIS A 102 12.60 -7.90 -2.69
C HIS A 102 13.04 -7.40 -1.29
N TYR A 103 12.28 -7.67 -0.23
CA TYR A 103 12.53 -7.28 1.17
C TYR A 103 12.02 -8.35 2.15
N PRO A 104 12.77 -8.67 3.23
CA PRO A 104 12.31 -9.60 4.27
C PRO A 104 11.03 -9.10 4.95
N GLU A 105 10.08 -10.00 5.23
CA GLU A 105 8.79 -9.71 5.89
C GLU A 105 8.94 -9.02 7.26
N ASP A 106 10.12 -9.18 7.86
CA ASP A 106 10.55 -8.75 9.18
C ASP A 106 11.11 -7.31 9.22
N ARG A 107 11.19 -6.59 8.09
CA ARG A 107 11.65 -5.19 8.06
C ARG A 107 10.59 -4.23 7.55
N ILE A 108 10.08 -3.41 8.47
CA ILE A 108 9.28 -2.23 8.14
C ILE A 108 10.23 -1.21 7.48
N PRO A 109 9.91 -0.67 6.28
CA PRO A 109 10.71 0.40 5.69
C PRO A 109 10.75 1.60 6.63
N GLY A 110 11.95 2.03 7.00
CA GLY A 110 12.17 3.18 7.89
C GLY A 110 12.45 2.87 9.37
N GLN A 111 12.77 1.61 9.72
CA GLN A 111 13.39 1.26 11.01
C GLN A 111 14.89 1.01 10.90
#